data_AF-A0A957N3A3-F1
#
_entry.id   AF-A0A957N3A3-F1
#
_cell.length_a   1.000
_cell.length_b   1.000
_cell.length_c   1.000
_cell.angle_alpha   90.00
_cell.angle_beta   90.00
_cell.angle_gamma   90.00
#
_symmetry.space_group_name_H-M   'P 1'
#
loop_
_entity.id
_entity.type
_entity.pdbx_description
1 polymer ?
#
loop_
_entity_poly.entity_id
_entity_poly.type
_entity_poly.pdbx_seq_one_letter_code
_entity_poly.pdbx_strand_id
1 'polypeptide(L)'
;MLIANGSTPTLMFLMVDSTDYFTAETGLSPTVYISKNGGAFAATTNSAAEVASGWYSVALTATETGTDGELVLYATGTGAAIWREKHQVYTSLNVAMASGETVTLATGQHDKIADHTLRRSFESAVDSSDGDTKSFRSLLGAVAKLVNKVALSGSTLTIYEDDDTTALGTQTVTTNASGQPLTSVDTD
;
A
#
# COMPACT_ATOMS: atom_id res chain seq x y z
N MET A 1 -17.08 0.76 -12.50
CA MET A 1 -15.75 0.09 -12.48
C MET A 1 -14.69 1.06 -12.00
N LEU A 2 -13.67 0.56 -11.27
CA LEU A 2 -12.47 1.31 -10.93
C LEU A 2 -11.42 1.09 -12.02
N ILE A 3 -10.80 2.16 -12.50
CA ILE A 3 -9.81 2.16 -13.59
C ILE A 3 -8.49 2.69 -13.03
N ALA A 4 -7.39 1.98 -13.26
CA ALA A 4 -6.07 2.50 -12.94
C ALA A 4 -5.70 3.62 -13.92
N ASN A 5 -5.14 4.73 -13.40
CA ASN A 5 -4.69 5.84 -14.24
C ASN A 5 -3.67 5.36 -15.29
N GLY A 6 -3.86 5.75 -16.54
CA GLY A 6 -2.96 5.39 -17.63
C GLY A 6 -3.05 3.93 -18.10
N SER A 7 -4.04 3.16 -17.63
CA SER A 7 -4.30 1.81 -18.12
C SER A 7 -5.13 1.80 -19.41
N THR A 8 -5.21 0.65 -20.10
CA THR A 8 -5.96 0.50 -21.36
C THR A 8 -7.14 -0.47 -21.19
N PRO A 9 -8.19 -0.11 -20.41
CA PRO A 9 -9.33 -0.98 -20.19
C PRO A 9 -10.22 -1.06 -21.43
N THR A 10 -10.93 -2.17 -21.58
CA THR A 10 -12.04 -2.30 -22.53
C THR A 10 -13.36 -2.11 -21.79
N LEU A 11 -14.16 -1.16 -22.24
CA LEU A 11 -15.48 -0.87 -21.69
C LEU A 11 -16.55 -1.48 -22.59
N MET A 12 -17.55 -2.12 -21.99
CA MET A 12 -18.71 -2.66 -22.70
C MET A 12 -19.93 -1.78 -22.45
N PHE A 13 -20.77 -1.62 -23.48
CA PHE A 13 -22.02 -0.88 -23.37
C PHE A 13 -23.08 -1.48 -24.30
N LEU A 14 -24.35 -1.27 -23.96
CA LEU A 14 -25.49 -1.79 -24.70
C LEU A 14 -26.13 -0.69 -25.56
N MET A 15 -26.46 -1.02 -26.80
CA MET A 15 -27.27 -0.20 -27.68
C MET A 15 -28.62 -0.89 -27.92
N VAL A 16 -29.69 -0.15 -27.65
CA VAL A 16 -31.08 -0.57 -27.83
C VAL A 16 -31.82 0.45 -28.69
N ASP A 17 -32.90 0.04 -29.34
CA ASP A 17 -33.71 0.89 -30.21
C ASP A 17 -34.25 2.12 -29.46
N SER A 18 -34.15 3.30 -30.08
CA SER A 18 -34.58 4.57 -29.47
C SER A 18 -36.09 4.75 -29.36
N THR A 19 -36.86 3.90 -30.04
CA THR A 19 -38.33 3.89 -30.01
C THR A 19 -38.84 3.15 -28.78
N ASP A 20 -38.24 2.01 -28.44
CA ASP A 20 -38.74 1.13 -27.38
C ASP A 20 -37.80 0.99 -26.17
N TYR A 21 -36.56 1.50 -26.27
CA TYR A 21 -35.53 1.42 -25.23
C TYR A 21 -35.26 0.00 -24.71
N PHE A 22 -35.55 -1.03 -25.53
CA PHE A 22 -35.48 -2.42 -25.12
C PHE A 22 -34.87 -3.34 -26.19
N THR A 23 -35.30 -3.22 -27.44
CA THR A 23 -34.85 -4.11 -28.51
C THR A 23 -33.39 -3.84 -28.83
N ALA A 24 -32.54 -4.87 -28.76
CA ALA A 24 -31.11 -4.73 -29.03
C ALA A 24 -30.85 -4.33 -30.50
N GLU A 25 -30.04 -3.29 -30.71
CA GLU A 25 -29.63 -2.87 -32.05
C GLU A 25 -28.23 -3.38 -32.41
N THR A 26 -28.19 -4.29 -33.39
CA THR A 26 -26.97 -4.91 -33.92
C THR A 26 -26.50 -4.22 -35.20
N GLY A 27 -25.24 -4.44 -35.60
CA GLY A 27 -24.67 -3.94 -36.85
C GLY A 27 -24.43 -2.42 -36.90
N LEU A 28 -24.43 -1.74 -35.75
CA LEU A 28 -24.18 -0.31 -35.67
C LEU A 28 -22.68 0.01 -35.74
N SER A 29 -22.37 1.27 -36.00
CA SER A 29 -21.04 1.86 -35.74
C SER A 29 -21.18 3.02 -34.75
N PRO A 30 -21.38 2.74 -33.44
CA PRO A 30 -21.60 3.78 -32.46
C PRO A 30 -20.38 4.70 -32.34
N THR A 31 -20.63 6.00 -32.21
CA THR A 31 -19.60 6.95 -31.79
C THR A 31 -19.59 7.01 -30.27
N VAL A 32 -18.43 6.79 -29.66
CA VAL A 32 -18.26 6.85 -28.21
C VAL A 32 -17.47 8.11 -27.86
N TYR A 33 -17.94 8.79 -26.82
CA TYR A 33 -17.31 9.96 -26.25
C TYR A 33 -16.98 9.70 -24.79
N ILE A 34 -15.92 10.34 -24.32
CA ILE A 34 -15.54 10.34 -22.92
C ILE A 34 -15.35 11.76 -22.39
N SER A 35 -15.71 11.96 -21.13
CA SER A 35 -15.34 13.14 -20.34
C SER A 35 -14.42 12.71 -19.21
N LYS A 36 -13.28 13.39 -19.09
CA LYS A 36 -12.23 13.10 -18.09
C LYS A 36 -12.30 14.14 -16.99
N ASN A 37 -12.65 13.72 -15.77
CA ASN A 37 -12.73 14.54 -14.56
C ASN A 37 -13.45 15.89 -14.78
N GLY A 38 -14.63 15.84 -15.40
CA GLY A 38 -15.45 17.04 -15.69
C GLY A 38 -15.01 17.85 -16.92
N GLY A 39 -14.02 17.39 -17.68
CA GLY A 39 -13.62 17.99 -18.96
C GLY A 39 -14.69 17.86 -20.04
N ALA A 40 -14.52 18.58 -21.16
CA ALA A 40 -15.41 18.46 -22.31
C ALA A 40 -15.40 17.03 -22.89
N PHE A 41 -16.53 16.59 -23.42
CA PHE A 41 -16.62 15.30 -24.11
C PHE A 41 -15.79 15.33 -25.39
N ALA A 42 -14.94 14.31 -25.57
CA ALA A 42 -14.17 14.07 -26.77
C ALA A 42 -14.42 12.64 -27.26
N ALA A 43 -14.40 12.43 -28.58
CA ALA A 43 -14.55 11.09 -29.15
C ALA A 43 -13.39 10.20 -28.70
N THR A 44 -13.67 8.91 -28.48
CA THR A 44 -12.63 7.92 -28.21
C THR A 44 -11.74 7.73 -29.43
N THR A 45 -10.48 7.42 -29.17
CA THR A 45 -9.43 7.21 -30.18
C THR A 45 -9.71 5.95 -30.99
N ASN A 46 -10.13 4.88 -30.32
CA ASN A 46 -10.53 3.64 -30.96
C ASN A 46 -12.03 3.63 -31.20
N SER A 47 -12.44 3.03 -32.32
CA SER A 47 -13.85 2.81 -32.64
C SER A 47 -14.45 1.69 -31.79
N ALA A 48 -15.75 1.79 -31.52
CA ALA A 48 -16.48 0.70 -30.90
C ALA A 48 -16.61 -0.50 -31.86
N ALA A 49 -16.55 -1.70 -31.31
CA ALA A 49 -16.75 -2.96 -32.03
C ALA A 49 -17.95 -3.70 -31.43
N GLU A 50 -18.85 -4.18 -32.29
CA GLU A 50 -19.95 -5.05 -31.86
C GLU A 50 -19.40 -6.38 -31.33
N VAL A 51 -19.95 -6.81 -30.19
CA VAL A 51 -19.65 -8.12 -29.60
C VAL A 51 -20.74 -9.11 -30.02
N ALA A 52 -21.99 -8.83 -29.63
CA ALA A 52 -23.22 -9.52 -30.07
C ALA A 52 -24.43 -8.94 -29.31
N SER A 53 -25.65 -9.18 -29.81
CA SER A 53 -26.90 -8.88 -29.09
C SER A 53 -27.01 -7.42 -28.62
N GLY A 54 -26.57 -6.48 -29.47
CA GLY A 54 -26.56 -5.04 -29.17
C GLY A 54 -25.47 -4.61 -28.18
N TRP A 55 -24.64 -5.53 -27.67
CA TRP A 55 -23.46 -5.17 -26.88
C TRP A 55 -22.30 -4.79 -27.79
N TYR A 56 -21.68 -3.68 -27.45
CA TYR A 56 -20.48 -3.15 -28.09
C TYR A 56 -19.38 -3.01 -27.05
N SER A 57 -18.14 -2.96 -27.54
CA SER A 57 -16.96 -2.73 -26.72
C SER A 57 -16.12 -1.61 -27.32
N VAL A 58 -15.45 -0.85 -26.46
CA VAL A 58 -14.45 0.15 -26.87
C VAL A 58 -13.21 0.01 -25.98
N ALA A 59 -12.06 -0.17 -26.60
CA ALA A 59 -10.78 -0.19 -25.91
C ALA A 59 -10.30 1.25 -25.71
N LEU A 60 -10.10 1.67 -24.46
CA LEU A 60 -9.53 2.98 -24.16
C LEU A 60 -8.00 2.95 -24.18
N THR A 61 -7.42 4.09 -24.50
CA THR A 61 -5.97 4.32 -24.46
C THR A 61 -5.53 4.84 -23.09
N ALA A 62 -4.22 4.74 -22.81
CA ALA A 62 -3.64 5.29 -21.59
C ALA A 62 -3.89 6.81 -21.43
N THR A 63 -3.93 7.57 -22.53
CA THR A 63 -4.19 9.02 -22.51
C THR A 63 -5.65 9.35 -22.14
N GLU A 64 -6.57 8.45 -22.45
CA GLU A 64 -8.00 8.59 -22.19
C GLU A 64 -8.34 8.26 -20.73
N THR A 65 -7.55 7.41 -20.09
CA THR A 65 -7.63 7.12 -18.65
C THR A 65 -6.53 7.84 -17.85
N GLY A 66 -5.79 8.77 -18.47
CA GLY A 66 -4.63 9.45 -17.88
C GLY A 66 -4.98 10.64 -16.98
N THR A 67 -6.15 10.63 -16.34
CA THR A 67 -6.61 11.74 -15.49
C THR A 67 -7.45 11.19 -14.34
N ASP A 68 -6.98 11.39 -13.11
CA ASP A 68 -7.69 10.95 -11.92
C ASP A 68 -9.02 11.69 -11.78
N GLY A 69 -10.05 10.95 -11.35
CA GLY A 69 -11.41 11.45 -11.19
C GLY A 69 -12.44 10.67 -12.01
N GLU A 70 -13.63 11.26 -12.15
CA GLU A 70 -14.74 10.62 -12.83
C GLU A 70 -14.48 10.54 -14.35
N LEU A 71 -14.68 9.36 -14.92
CA LEU A 71 -14.63 9.12 -16.36
C LEU A 71 -16.04 8.76 -16.82
N VAL A 72 -16.66 9.65 -17.58
CA VAL A 72 -18.02 9.42 -18.11
C VAL A 72 -17.91 8.92 -19.53
N LEU A 73 -18.54 7.79 -19.83
CA LEU A 73 -18.72 7.25 -21.17
C LEU A 73 -20.12 7.66 -21.68
N TYR A 74 -20.16 8.09 -22.94
CA TYR A 74 -21.38 8.49 -23.63
C TYR A 74 -21.35 7.92 -25.06
N ALA A 75 -22.28 7.05 -25.41
CA ALA A 75 -22.31 6.40 -26.73
C ALA A 75 -23.61 6.70 -27.49
N THR A 76 -23.47 6.93 -28.79
CA THR A 76 -24.58 7.23 -29.71
C THR A 76 -24.49 6.43 -30.99
N GLY A 77 -25.61 5.99 -31.52
CA GLY A 77 -25.74 5.35 -32.83
C GLY A 77 -27.07 5.73 -33.46
N THR A 78 -27.13 5.75 -34.79
CA THR A 78 -28.40 5.96 -35.51
C THR A 78 -29.36 4.82 -35.19
N GLY A 79 -30.63 5.11 -34.95
CA GLY A 79 -31.63 4.11 -34.55
C GLY A 79 -31.64 3.86 -33.04
N ALA A 80 -30.45 3.83 -32.42
CA ALA A 80 -30.30 3.50 -31.02
C ALA A 80 -30.50 4.66 -30.04
N ALA A 81 -31.00 4.31 -28.85
CA ALA A 81 -30.98 5.14 -27.67
C ALA A 81 -29.53 5.44 -27.21
N ILE A 82 -29.37 6.57 -26.53
CA ILE A 82 -28.08 7.00 -25.99
C ILE A 82 -27.72 6.17 -24.75
N TRP A 83 -26.51 5.62 -24.71
CA TRP A 83 -25.95 4.99 -23.52
C TRP A 83 -25.07 5.96 -22.73
N ARG A 84 -25.13 5.89 -21.39
CA ARG A 84 -24.30 6.70 -20.48
C ARG A 84 -23.87 5.89 -19.27
N GLU A 85 -22.58 5.90 -18.96
CA GLU A 85 -22.04 5.24 -17.77
C GLU A 85 -20.92 6.07 -17.14
N LYS A 86 -20.69 5.88 -15.84
CA LYS A 86 -19.63 6.55 -15.09
C LYS A 86 -18.68 5.52 -14.50
N HIS A 87 -17.40 5.78 -14.64
CA HIS A 87 -16.31 5.04 -14.03
C HIS A 87 -15.42 6.01 -13.25
N GLN A 88 -14.47 5.46 -12.51
CA GLN A 88 -13.60 6.27 -11.68
C GLN A 88 -12.15 5.86 -11.89
N VAL A 89 -11.32 6.86 -12.18
CA VAL A 89 -9.89 6.71 -12.46
C VAL A 89 -9.08 7.12 -11.24
N TYR A 90 -8.10 6.29 -10.86
CA TYR A 90 -7.22 6.54 -9.72
C TYR A 90 -5.77 6.15 -10.00
N THR A 91 -4.83 6.99 -9.57
CA THR A 91 -3.40 6.66 -9.49
C THR A 91 -3.10 5.77 -8.29
N SER A 92 -3.79 5.99 -7.18
CA SER A 92 -3.67 5.19 -5.96
C SER A 92 -5.03 5.03 -5.29
N LEU A 93 -5.25 3.85 -4.71
CA LEU A 93 -6.41 3.59 -3.86
C LEU A 93 -5.94 3.61 -2.41
N ASN A 94 -6.52 4.49 -1.61
CA ASN A 94 -6.35 4.42 -0.16
C ASN A 94 -7.31 3.35 0.39
N VAL A 95 -6.86 2.11 0.39
CA VAL A 95 -7.63 1.00 0.97
C VAL A 95 -7.38 1.00 2.48
N ALA A 96 -8.40 1.29 3.27
CA ALA A 96 -8.33 1.02 4.70
C ALA A 96 -8.21 -0.49 4.89
N MET A 97 -7.09 -0.95 5.46
CA MET A 97 -6.87 -2.38 5.69
C MET A 97 -7.82 -2.86 6.78
N ALA A 98 -8.71 -3.79 6.44
CA ALA A 98 -9.46 -4.56 7.43
C ALA A 98 -8.53 -5.62 8.06
N SER A 99 -8.84 -6.07 9.28
CA SER A 99 -8.09 -7.16 9.90
C SER A 99 -8.15 -8.43 9.03
N GLY A 100 -7.00 -9.00 8.68
CA GLY A 100 -6.91 -10.24 7.90
C GLY A 100 -6.68 -10.06 6.38
N GLU A 101 -6.64 -8.83 5.87
CA GLU A 101 -6.21 -8.55 4.50
C GLU A 101 -4.68 -8.70 4.33
N THR A 102 -4.25 -9.25 3.21
CA THR A 102 -2.83 -9.47 2.91
C THR A 102 -2.28 -8.32 2.07
N VAL A 103 -1.32 -7.57 2.60
CA VAL A 103 -0.58 -6.56 1.84
C VAL A 103 0.69 -7.20 1.28
N THR A 104 0.72 -7.42 -0.03
CA THR A 104 1.96 -7.79 -0.72
C THR A 104 2.85 -6.56 -0.83
N LEU A 105 3.99 -6.58 -0.16
CA LEU A 105 5.00 -5.53 -0.28
C LEU A 105 5.98 -5.91 -1.40
N ALA A 106 6.46 -4.92 -2.16
CA ALA A 106 7.48 -5.16 -3.17
C ALA A 106 8.83 -5.52 -2.51
N THR A 107 9.72 -6.22 -3.22
CA THR A 107 11.03 -6.64 -2.70
C THR A 107 11.84 -5.49 -2.10
N GLY A 108 11.89 -4.34 -2.79
CA GLY A 108 12.59 -3.15 -2.27
C GLY A 108 11.93 -2.50 -1.04
N GLN A 109 10.65 -2.79 -0.75
CA GLN A 109 10.01 -2.38 0.51
C GLN A 109 10.34 -3.37 1.64
N HIS A 110 10.50 -4.66 1.34
CA HIS A 110 11.00 -5.65 2.31
C HIS A 110 12.40 -5.29 2.80
N ASP A 111 13.30 -4.99 1.87
CA ASP A 111 14.69 -4.62 2.21
C ASP A 111 14.71 -3.38 3.11
N LYS A 112 13.86 -2.38 2.80
CA LYS A 112 13.72 -1.19 3.65
C LYS A 112 13.20 -1.49 5.04
N ILE A 113 12.23 -2.40 5.19
CA ILE A 113 11.71 -2.79 6.51
C ILE A 113 12.77 -3.54 7.30
N ALA A 114 13.44 -4.51 6.67
CA ALA A 114 14.53 -5.27 7.30
C ALA A 114 15.66 -4.34 7.74
N ASP A 115 16.10 -3.46 6.85
CA ASP A 115 17.10 -2.44 7.11
C ASP A 115 16.69 -1.51 8.24
N HIS A 116 15.44 -1.02 8.23
CA HIS A 116 14.95 -0.13 9.28
C HIS A 116 14.83 -0.85 10.61
N THR A 117 14.49 -2.15 10.61
CA THR A 117 14.46 -2.98 11.83
C THR A 117 15.86 -3.20 12.40
N LEU A 118 16.84 -3.49 11.54
CA LEU A 118 18.24 -3.71 11.92
C LEU A 118 18.94 -2.42 12.36
N ARG A 119 18.63 -1.30 11.70
CA ARG A 119 19.26 0.01 11.94
C ARG A 119 18.41 0.91 12.83
N ARG A 120 17.33 0.40 13.43
CA ARG A 120 16.50 1.18 14.36
C ARG A 120 17.37 1.58 15.54
N SER A 121 17.46 2.88 15.83
CA SER A 121 18.18 3.35 17.01
C SER A 121 17.51 2.85 18.29
N PHE A 122 18.29 2.77 19.38
CA PHE A 122 17.76 2.45 20.71
C PHE A 122 16.70 3.44 21.14
N GLU A 123 16.96 4.73 20.98
CA GLU A 123 16.02 5.80 21.32
C GLU A 123 14.66 5.63 20.64
N SER A 124 14.64 5.42 19.32
CA SER A 124 13.37 5.22 18.59
C SER A 124 12.70 3.89 18.92
N ALA A 125 13.47 2.88 19.35
CA ALA A 125 12.92 1.60 19.77
C ALA A 125 12.34 1.64 21.20
N VAL A 126 12.95 2.40 22.10
CA VAL A 126 12.59 2.50 23.52
C VAL A 126 11.41 3.46 23.73
N ASP A 127 11.26 4.47 22.88
CA ASP A 127 10.16 5.46 22.91
C ASP A 127 8.95 5.08 22.05
N SER A 128 8.97 3.90 21.42
CA SER A 128 7.88 3.43 20.56
C SER A 128 6.60 3.20 21.38
N SER A 129 5.52 3.95 21.06
CA SER A 129 4.19 3.77 21.68
C SER A 129 3.54 2.42 21.38
N ASP A 130 3.98 1.77 20.30
CA ASP A 130 3.44 0.48 19.83
C ASP A 130 4.24 -0.73 20.37
N GLY A 131 5.27 -0.49 21.19
CA GLY A 131 6.13 -1.54 21.73
C GLY A 131 5.55 -2.23 22.97
N ASP A 132 5.97 -3.48 23.19
CA ASP A 132 5.78 -4.15 24.47
C ASP A 132 6.56 -3.43 25.59
N THR A 133 6.17 -3.67 26.84
CA THR A 133 6.85 -3.09 28.01
C THR A 133 8.37 -3.36 27.99
N LYS A 134 9.17 -2.31 28.22
CA LYS A 134 10.64 -2.39 28.30
C LYS A 134 11.06 -3.52 29.25
N SER A 135 11.88 -4.46 28.76
CA SER A 135 12.29 -5.64 29.52
C SER A 135 13.57 -6.26 28.98
N PHE A 136 14.37 -6.88 29.85
CA PHE A 136 15.58 -7.62 29.47
C PHE A 136 15.32 -8.89 28.64
N ARG A 137 14.09 -9.40 28.58
CA ARG A 137 13.71 -10.54 27.74
C ARG A 137 13.16 -10.09 26.38
N SER A 138 13.74 -9.03 25.82
CA SER A 138 13.48 -8.51 24.48
C SER A 138 14.81 -8.28 23.77
N LEU A 139 14.80 -8.17 22.43
CA LEU A 139 16.02 -7.82 21.69
C LEU A 139 16.56 -6.45 22.12
N LEU A 140 15.67 -5.48 22.36
CA LEU A 140 16.00 -4.17 22.93
C LEU A 140 16.76 -4.35 24.26
N GLY A 141 16.19 -5.07 25.21
CA GLY A 141 16.81 -5.27 26.51
C GLY A 141 18.06 -6.15 26.50
N ALA A 142 18.21 -7.04 25.51
CA ALA A 142 19.42 -7.84 25.34
C ALA A 142 20.58 -6.98 24.83
N VAL A 143 20.34 -6.19 23.78
CA VAL A 143 21.38 -5.33 23.20
C VAL A 143 21.69 -4.14 24.11
N ALA A 144 20.72 -3.60 24.86
CA ALA A 144 20.99 -2.56 25.86
C ALA A 144 22.04 -3.00 26.90
N LYS A 145 22.11 -4.29 27.25
CA LYS A 145 23.15 -4.82 28.15
C LYS A 145 24.56 -4.79 27.53
N LEU A 146 24.66 -4.73 26.20
CA LEU A 146 25.92 -4.67 25.46
C LEU A 146 26.34 -3.23 25.16
N VAL A 147 25.39 -2.35 24.84
CA VAL A 147 25.70 -1.02 24.26
C VAL A 147 25.42 0.15 25.20
N ASN A 148 24.46 0.04 26.12
CA ASN A 148 24.13 1.15 27.02
C ASN A 148 25.11 1.19 28.20
N LYS A 149 25.09 2.30 28.94
CA LYS A 149 25.80 2.40 30.22
C LYS A 149 25.36 1.29 31.17
N VAL A 150 26.36 0.69 31.79
CA VAL A 150 26.21 -0.32 32.85
C VAL A 150 27.00 0.14 34.07
N ALA A 151 26.36 0.18 35.24
CA ALA A 151 27.03 0.47 36.49
C ALA A 151 26.84 -0.67 37.49
N LEU A 152 27.90 -0.99 38.23
CA LEU A 152 27.85 -1.93 39.34
C LEU A 152 27.92 -1.17 40.66
N SER A 153 26.99 -1.46 41.57
CA SER A 153 27.04 -1.02 42.96
C SER A 153 26.72 -2.20 43.87
N GLY A 154 27.68 -2.58 44.73
CA GLY A 154 27.58 -3.81 45.51
C GLY A 154 27.42 -5.04 44.60
N SER A 155 26.34 -5.80 44.79
CA SER A 155 25.96 -6.94 43.96
C SER A 155 24.90 -6.60 42.90
N THR A 156 24.60 -5.32 42.67
CA THR A 156 23.56 -4.89 41.74
C THR A 156 24.18 -4.22 40.51
N LEU A 157 24.01 -4.86 39.37
CA LEU A 157 24.35 -4.30 38.07
C LEU A 157 23.12 -3.62 37.49
N THR A 158 23.23 -2.32 37.26
CA THR A 158 22.17 -1.47 36.70
C THR A 158 22.51 -1.20 35.25
N ILE A 159 21.61 -1.57 34.34
CA ILE A 159 21.66 -1.19 32.94
C ILE A 159 20.77 0.02 32.78
N TYR A 160 21.28 1.07 32.17
CA TYR A 160 20.57 2.33 31.97
C TYR A 160 19.87 2.34 30.62
N GLU A 161 18.88 3.21 30.49
CA GLU A 161 18.38 3.65 29.19
C GLU A 161 19.50 4.45 28.47
N ASP A 162 19.25 4.82 27.22
CA ASP A 162 20.18 5.57 26.38
C ASP A 162 20.44 7.01 26.85
N ASP A 163 19.62 7.51 27.79
CA ASP A 163 19.84 8.79 28.48
C ASP A 163 20.93 8.75 29.56
N ASP A 164 21.59 7.61 29.77
CA ASP A 164 22.63 7.36 30.77
C ASP A 164 22.24 7.64 32.24
N THR A 165 20.97 7.88 32.53
CA THR A 165 20.48 8.34 33.84
C THR A 165 19.32 7.50 34.36
N THR A 166 18.38 7.13 33.51
CA THR A 166 17.23 6.30 33.84
C THR A 166 17.63 4.83 33.84
N ALA A 167 17.22 4.07 34.86
CA ALA A 167 17.50 2.64 34.91
C ALA A 167 16.54 1.88 33.99
N LEU A 168 17.06 1.17 32.98
CA LEU A 168 16.30 0.19 32.21
C LEU A 168 15.97 -1.05 33.05
N GLY A 169 16.88 -1.43 33.95
CA GLY A 169 16.65 -2.49 34.92
C GLY A 169 17.91 -2.92 35.68
N THR A 170 17.74 -3.88 36.58
CA THR A 170 18.83 -4.38 37.44
C THR A 170 18.99 -5.89 37.35
N GLN A 171 20.22 -6.37 37.49
CA GLN A 171 20.56 -7.79 37.64
C GLN A 171 21.48 -8.00 38.84
N THR A 172 21.30 -9.12 39.52
CA THR A 172 22.21 -9.52 40.60
C THR A 172 23.49 -10.08 40.01
N VAL A 173 24.63 -9.56 40.45
CA VAL A 173 25.94 -10.12 40.16
C VAL A 173 26.30 -11.09 41.27
N THR A 174 26.52 -12.34 40.87
CA THR A 174 27.05 -13.39 41.75
C THR A 174 28.52 -13.58 41.40
N THR A 175 29.41 -13.31 42.35
CA THR A 175 30.86 -13.50 42.18
C THR A 175 31.32 -14.79 42.85
N ASN A 176 32.39 -15.39 42.33
CA ASN A 176 33.08 -16.51 42.96
C ASN A 176 34.52 -16.07 43.25
N ALA A 177 34.92 -16.07 44.52
CA ALA A 177 36.26 -15.65 44.93
C ALA A 177 37.38 -16.52 44.34
N SER A 178 37.07 -17.76 43.93
CA SER A 178 38.00 -18.66 43.25
C SER A 178 37.94 -18.54 41.72
N GLY A 179 37.08 -17.67 41.18
CA GLY A 179 36.95 -17.45 39.74
C GLY A 179 38.17 -16.74 39.16
N GLN A 180 38.66 -17.21 38.01
CA GLN A 180 39.72 -16.52 37.27
C GLN A 180 39.14 -15.31 36.53
N PRO A 181 39.91 -14.22 36.36
CA PRO A 181 39.49 -13.08 35.54
C PRO A 181 39.39 -13.44 34.06
N LEU A 182 38.49 -12.79 33.33
CA LEU A 182 38.44 -12.85 31.86
C LEU A 182 39.61 -12.06 31.29
N THR A 183 40.41 -12.68 30.41
CA THR A 183 41.63 -12.07 29.84
C THR A 183 41.47 -11.65 28.38
N SER A 184 40.60 -12.32 27.60
CA SER A 184 40.20 -11.89 26.25
C SER A 184 38.81 -12.42 25.92
N VAL A 185 38.18 -11.79 24.92
CA VAL A 185 36.96 -12.26 24.25
C VAL A 185 37.13 -11.95 22.76
N ASP A 186 37.69 -12.92 22.03
CA ASP A 186 38.01 -12.76 20.62
C ASP A 186 36.84 -13.24 19.76
N THR A 187 36.43 -12.44 18.77
CA THR A 187 35.36 -12.79 17.84
C THR A 187 35.91 -13.45 16.57
N ASP A 188 37.21 -13.29 16.29
CA ASP A 188 37.97 -13.96 15.24
C ASP A 188 39.38 -14.30 15.76
#